data_AF-A0A7R8W199-F1
#
_entry.id   AF-A0A7R8W199-F1
#
_cell.length_a   1.000
_cell.length_b   1.000
_cell.length_c   1.000
_cell.angle_alpha   90.00
_cell.angle_beta   90.00
_cell.angle_gamma   90.00
#
_symmetry.space_group_name_H-M   'P 1'
#
loop_
_entity.id
_entity.type
_entity.pdbx_description
1 polymer ?
#
loop_
_entity_poly.entity_id
_entity_poly.type
_entity_poly.pdbx_seq_one_letter_code
_entity_poly.pdbx_strand_id
1 'polypeptide(L)'
;MNNLSKMDFILFCFQLPQQTGYPETYQYQTNYCQKISGDCQRQQEEFVDYPPPPRAFQQYHHHHITNCSLHSDGGPPVAACASGTFPKLKARNHSRALNYAPGTVHYISDFESWVPEENAAVPVTPALSLRRQGTPCPQDTTCAVEEARKEMKAKHWLMIGIILCIGAGVVLTVGIPLAYKKYDEQVEKKIRRLLNEVPLIDGSNGVAWNIQSFHWYKLSAFNFSSDLRKLKPWNKSDFSHTDLLRLKEGQVGAQFWAAYAPCQSQFMNAVQITLEQIDIIRRFTEMYKDTLTFATSSSDIRKIHRSDASTRKIASLIGVLGGPSLGNSMAVLRSYYELGVRYLTLNHLCNTPWAEAERREDLREDPVQVDGLTHFGKLIVQEMNRLGMIVDVSGASEKTMHDVFDASTAPVIMSHSASKAVCDNPRNVGDQTLKALRDNGGIVMVPFYSRFVACQEKSTLSDVVAHINHIRSIIGTDHIGIGSYFDSGDSTPVGLEDVSKFPNLFEELWRQNWSEEDLKKLAGENFLRVFRKVEEESRNLQGTPVSEAQAPSEDVSIISLMANVTEVDPPNGSQPRFTRTRFLLQFISEVTRKHLVPSRYLFMRMVEDPN
;
A
#
# COMPACT_ATOMS: atom_id res chain seq x y z
N MET A 1 48.95 -20.48 -12.45
CA MET A 1 49.46 -19.29 -13.15
C MET A 1 49.66 -19.67 -14.61
N ASN A 2 49.25 -18.96 -15.64
CA ASN A 2 48.33 -17.81 -15.80
C ASN A 2 47.66 -17.94 -17.19
N ASN A 3 46.67 -17.09 -17.50
CA ASN A 3 45.97 -16.95 -18.80
C ASN A 3 44.62 -17.67 -18.95
N LEU A 4 43.69 -17.38 -18.04
CA LEU A 4 42.30 -17.10 -18.45
C LEU A 4 42.15 -15.58 -18.52
N SER A 5 41.93 -15.02 -19.71
CA SER A 5 41.70 -13.58 -19.86
C SER A 5 40.81 -13.24 -21.06
N LYS A 6 39.86 -12.33 -20.82
CA LYS A 6 39.15 -11.45 -21.78
C LYS A 6 37.93 -11.95 -22.59
N MET A 7 37.45 -13.19 -22.51
CA MET A 7 36.19 -13.56 -23.21
C MET A 7 34.89 -13.46 -22.38
N ASP A 8 34.93 -13.58 -21.05
CA ASP A 8 33.71 -13.65 -20.23
C ASP A 8 33.04 -12.29 -19.91
N PHE A 9 33.61 -11.16 -20.36
CA PHE A 9 33.17 -9.81 -19.95
C PHE A 9 32.44 -9.00 -21.02
N ILE A 10 32.29 -9.50 -22.25
CA ILE A 10 31.72 -8.75 -23.39
C ILE A 10 30.28 -9.19 -23.75
N LEU A 11 29.78 -10.31 -23.20
CA LEU A 11 28.39 -10.76 -23.44
C LEU A 11 27.31 -10.04 -22.59
N PHE A 12 27.68 -9.19 -21.62
CA PHE A 12 26.74 -8.70 -20.60
C PHE A 12 26.07 -7.33 -20.87
N CYS A 13 26.32 -6.69 -22.02
CA CYS A 13 25.89 -5.31 -22.28
C CYS A 13 24.95 -5.09 -23.49
N PHE A 14 24.54 -6.13 -24.23
CA PHE A 14 23.72 -5.98 -25.45
C PHE A 14 22.42 -6.79 -25.41
N GLN A 15 21.50 -6.40 -24.53
CA GLN A 15 20.11 -6.86 -24.55
C GLN A 15 19.14 -5.85 -23.91
N LEU A 16 18.98 -4.69 -24.55
CA LEU A 16 17.86 -3.77 -24.31
C LEU A 16 17.25 -3.35 -25.66
N PRO A 17 15.96 -3.61 -25.93
CA PRO A 17 15.25 -3.01 -27.05
C PRO A 17 15.10 -1.50 -26.82
N GLN A 18 15.41 -0.68 -27.82
CA GLN A 18 15.09 0.75 -27.76
C GLN A 18 13.58 0.99 -27.93
N GLN A 19 13.12 2.01 -27.22
CA GLN A 19 11.74 2.43 -26.97
C GLN A 19 10.77 2.45 -28.17
N THR A 20 9.51 2.10 -27.88
CA THR A 20 8.37 2.95 -28.25
C THR A 20 7.58 3.23 -26.96
N GLY A 21 7.18 4.49 -26.73
CA GLY A 21 7.00 5.01 -25.37
C GLY A 21 5.59 4.97 -24.78
N TYR A 22 5.53 4.89 -23.44
CA TYR A 22 4.47 5.32 -22.50
C TYR A 22 5.13 5.48 -21.08
N PRO A 23 4.48 6.03 -20.04
CA PRO A 23 5.14 7.01 -19.14
C PRO A 23 6.00 6.47 -17.98
N GLU A 24 6.64 7.44 -17.30
CA GLU A 24 7.74 7.38 -16.34
C GLU A 24 7.55 6.48 -15.10
N THR A 25 7.92 5.20 -15.17
CA THR A 25 8.20 4.36 -13.98
C THR A 25 9.51 3.54 -14.05
N TYR A 26 10.22 3.54 -15.19
CA TYR A 26 11.36 2.63 -15.44
C TYR A 26 12.74 3.30 -15.61
N GLN A 27 12.94 4.50 -15.07
CA GLN A 27 14.17 5.28 -15.33
C GLN A 27 15.36 5.00 -14.38
N TYR A 28 15.17 4.23 -13.29
CA TYR A 28 16.21 4.03 -12.28
C TYR A 28 17.17 2.85 -12.54
N GLN A 29 16.76 1.80 -13.27
CA GLN A 29 17.65 0.66 -13.57
C GLN A 29 18.70 1.01 -14.65
N THR A 30 18.33 1.79 -15.66
CA THR A 30 19.22 2.15 -16.79
C THR A 30 20.42 2.99 -16.35
N ASN A 31 20.21 3.90 -15.39
CA ASN A 31 21.25 4.81 -14.88
C ASN A 31 22.33 4.10 -14.06
N TYR A 32 22.07 2.91 -13.52
CA TYR A 32 23.08 2.16 -12.76
C TYR A 32 24.08 1.45 -13.71
N CYS A 33 23.58 0.87 -14.81
CA CYS A 33 24.43 0.23 -15.82
C CYS A 33 25.32 1.24 -16.58
N GLN A 34 24.80 2.41 -16.95
CA GLN A 34 25.59 3.45 -17.61
C GLN A 34 26.72 3.99 -16.72
N LYS A 35 26.51 4.05 -15.39
CA LYS A 35 27.54 4.49 -14.46
C LYS A 35 28.70 3.48 -14.35
N ILE A 36 28.38 2.19 -14.31
CA ILE A 36 29.39 1.12 -14.30
C ILE A 36 30.18 1.08 -15.61
N SER A 37 29.55 1.26 -16.78
CA SER A 37 30.30 1.32 -18.05
C SER A 37 31.19 2.56 -18.15
N GLY A 38 30.75 3.71 -17.61
CA GLY A 38 31.55 4.94 -17.58
C GLY A 38 32.75 4.86 -16.65
N ASP A 39 32.61 4.22 -15.48
CA ASP A 39 33.71 4.07 -14.52
C ASP A 39 34.73 3.00 -14.98
N CYS A 40 34.30 1.94 -15.68
CA CYS A 40 35.23 0.99 -16.31
C CYS A 40 36.06 1.58 -17.46
N GLN A 41 35.59 2.62 -18.15
CA GLN A 41 36.34 3.29 -19.22
C GLN A 41 37.39 4.31 -18.74
N ARG A 42 37.45 4.63 -17.44
CA ARG A 42 38.41 5.60 -16.87
C ARG A 42 39.57 5.00 -16.08
N GLN A 43 39.63 3.68 -15.89
CA GLN A 43 40.69 3.02 -15.12
C GLN A 43 41.79 2.35 -15.97
N GLN A 44 42.06 2.87 -17.17
CA GLN A 44 43.11 2.33 -18.05
C GLN A 44 44.18 3.32 -18.50
N GLU A 45 44.17 4.54 -17.96
CA GLU A 45 45.27 5.51 -18.07
C GLU A 45 45.72 5.96 -16.67
N GLU A 46 47.01 6.28 -16.56
CA GLU A 46 47.73 6.80 -15.37
C GLU A 46 48.01 5.83 -14.20
N PHE A 47 49.21 5.23 -14.26
CA PHE A 47 50.06 5.00 -13.09
C PHE A 47 51.19 6.06 -13.11
N VAL A 48 51.45 6.75 -11.98
CA VAL A 48 52.78 7.15 -11.40
C VAL A 48 52.67 8.35 -10.42
N ASP A 49 53.22 8.15 -9.21
CA ASP A 49 53.72 9.08 -8.17
C ASP A 49 52.84 10.09 -7.35
N TYR A 50 53.37 10.40 -6.15
CA TYR A 50 52.88 11.19 -4.99
C TYR A 50 53.99 12.23 -4.59
N PRO A 51 53.82 13.17 -3.62
CA PRO A 51 52.93 14.35 -3.45
C PRO A 51 53.79 15.63 -3.06
N PRO A 52 53.40 16.67 -2.24
CA PRO A 52 52.12 17.32 -1.84
C PRO A 52 52.13 18.88 -2.13
N PRO A 53 51.67 19.85 -1.27
CA PRO A 53 50.41 20.65 -1.36
C PRO A 53 50.66 22.20 -1.36
N PRO A 54 49.83 23.16 -0.83
CA PRO A 54 48.40 23.23 -0.42
C PRO A 54 47.60 24.52 -0.87
N ARG A 55 46.37 24.72 -0.33
CA ARG A 55 45.48 25.94 -0.24
C ARG A 55 44.29 26.02 -1.23
N ALA A 56 43.18 26.75 -0.99
CA ALA A 56 42.37 27.12 0.20
C ALA A 56 41.15 27.99 -0.25
N PHE A 57 40.02 28.03 0.51
CA PHE A 57 38.87 28.98 0.37
C PHE A 57 38.08 28.95 -0.99
N GLN A 58 36.85 29.47 -1.19
CA GLN A 58 35.77 29.99 -0.32
C GLN A 58 34.37 29.81 -0.99
N GLN A 59 33.36 29.54 -0.15
CA GLN A 59 31.95 29.99 -0.13
C GLN A 59 31.17 30.63 -1.32
N TYR A 60 29.87 30.27 -1.35
CA TYR A 60 28.64 31.11 -1.45
C TYR A 60 27.99 31.60 -2.77
N HIS A 61 26.73 31.15 -2.91
CA HIS A 61 25.49 31.90 -3.22
C HIS A 61 25.09 32.43 -4.62
N HIS A 62 23.83 32.05 -4.95
CA HIS A 62 22.69 32.88 -5.39
C HIS A 62 22.18 32.90 -6.86
N HIS A 63 20.89 32.57 -6.93
CA HIS A 63 19.79 33.10 -7.75
C HIS A 63 19.51 32.66 -9.20
N HIS A 64 18.21 32.36 -9.37
CA HIS A 64 17.42 32.29 -10.59
C HIS A 64 17.70 33.39 -11.61
N ILE A 65 17.45 33.07 -12.89
CA ILE A 65 16.61 33.88 -13.80
C ILE A 65 15.95 32.94 -14.84
N THR A 66 14.68 33.20 -15.13
CA THR A 66 13.88 32.60 -16.22
C THR A 66 14.17 33.25 -17.57
N ASN A 67 14.03 32.53 -18.69
CA ASN A 67 13.82 33.23 -19.97
C ASN A 67 13.11 32.40 -21.07
N CYS A 68 12.55 33.13 -22.04
CA CYS A 68 11.74 32.68 -23.19
C CYS A 68 12.10 33.57 -24.41
N SER A 69 11.72 33.33 -25.67
CA SER A 69 10.82 32.33 -26.29
C SER A 69 11.24 32.10 -27.76
N LEU A 70 10.27 31.84 -28.67
CA LEU A 70 10.27 32.01 -30.14
C LEU A 70 10.70 30.75 -30.95
N HIS A 71 9.81 30.11 -31.73
CA HIS A 71 9.23 30.47 -33.07
C HIS A 71 10.24 30.28 -34.23
N SER A 72 9.92 29.98 -35.50
CA SER A 72 8.66 29.86 -36.29
C SER A 72 9.01 29.24 -37.69
N ASP A 73 8.15 28.72 -38.58
CA ASP A 73 6.77 28.17 -38.64
C ASP A 73 6.59 27.52 -40.06
N GLY A 74 5.51 26.79 -40.40
CA GLY A 74 5.31 26.24 -41.77
C GLY A 74 3.96 25.57 -42.09
N GLY A 75 3.24 26.06 -43.11
CA GLY A 75 1.83 25.70 -43.44
C GLY A 75 1.47 25.66 -44.95
N PRO A 76 0.16 25.58 -45.31
CA PRO A 76 -0.42 24.59 -46.26
C PRO A 76 -0.78 25.16 -47.66
N PRO A 77 -1.63 24.53 -48.54
CA PRO A 77 -3.11 24.73 -48.45
C PRO A 77 -4.14 23.75 -49.16
N VAL A 78 -5.43 23.84 -48.75
CA VAL A 78 -6.80 23.53 -49.34
C VAL A 78 -7.23 22.25 -50.12
N ALA A 79 -8.39 21.67 -49.73
CA ALA A 79 -9.66 21.46 -50.50
C ALA A 79 -10.74 20.74 -49.62
N ALA A 80 -11.86 21.36 -49.19
CA ALA A 80 -13.19 21.48 -49.86
C ALA A 80 -14.10 20.20 -49.77
N CYS A 81 -15.44 20.22 -49.57
CA CYS A 81 -16.41 21.29 -49.22
C CYS A 81 -17.85 20.80 -48.81
N ALA A 82 -18.46 21.44 -47.78
CA ALA A 82 -19.91 21.76 -47.61
C ALA A 82 -20.97 20.62 -47.37
N SER A 83 -22.16 20.80 -46.74
CA SER A 83 -22.94 22.00 -46.33
C SER A 83 -23.99 21.76 -45.20
N GLY A 84 -24.35 22.83 -44.46
CA GLY A 84 -25.65 23.07 -43.76
C GLY A 84 -25.96 22.39 -42.41
N THR A 85 -27.03 22.72 -41.65
CA THR A 85 -27.82 24.00 -41.52
C THR A 85 -28.76 23.99 -40.28
N PHE A 86 -29.00 25.15 -39.65
CA PHE A 86 -30.08 25.48 -38.66
C PHE A 86 -31.24 26.25 -39.37
N PRO A 87 -32.49 26.50 -38.83
CA PRO A 87 -32.78 26.95 -37.44
C PRO A 87 -34.19 26.66 -36.81
N LYS A 88 -34.37 27.05 -35.53
CA LYS A 88 -35.53 27.79 -34.90
C LYS A 88 -36.00 27.28 -33.52
N LEU A 89 -36.20 28.24 -32.61
CA LEU A 89 -36.94 28.11 -31.35
C LEU A 89 -38.46 27.89 -31.57
N LYS A 90 -39.10 27.17 -30.64
CA LYS A 90 -40.52 27.35 -30.27
C LYS A 90 -40.79 26.87 -28.85
N ALA A 91 -41.58 27.64 -28.10
CA ALA A 91 -41.98 27.34 -26.72
C ALA A 91 -43.49 27.02 -26.61
N ARG A 92 -43.88 26.24 -25.58
CA ARG A 92 -45.16 26.22 -24.82
C ARG A 92 -45.09 25.02 -23.84
N ASN A 93 -45.20 25.15 -22.51
CA ASN A 93 -46.26 25.69 -21.62
C ASN A 93 -47.50 24.78 -21.42
N HIS A 94 -47.67 24.30 -20.18
CA HIS A 94 -48.89 24.37 -19.35
C HIS A 94 -48.47 24.16 -17.86
N SER A 95 -48.64 25.08 -16.89
CA SER A 95 -49.87 25.66 -16.27
C SER A 95 -50.61 24.66 -15.36
N ARG A 96 -51.03 24.92 -14.10
CA ARG A 96 -51.52 26.13 -13.36
C ARG A 96 -51.05 26.06 -11.88
N ALA A 97 -50.88 27.11 -11.05
CA ALA A 97 -51.43 28.48 -10.88
C ALA A 97 -52.62 28.61 -9.89
N LEU A 98 -52.47 29.53 -8.91
CA LEU A 98 -53.32 30.68 -8.50
C LEU A 98 -52.73 31.28 -7.18
N ASN A 99 -52.69 32.59 -6.85
CA ASN A 99 -53.66 33.67 -7.05
C ASN A 99 -53.06 35.11 -7.22
N TYR A 100 -53.95 36.03 -7.64
CA TYR A 100 -53.90 37.47 -7.96
C TYR A 100 -53.38 38.46 -6.87
N ALA A 101 -53.14 39.79 -7.07
CA ALA A 101 -52.81 40.69 -8.22
C ALA A 101 -52.59 42.18 -7.70
N PRO A 102 -52.65 43.30 -8.47
CA PRO A 102 -51.45 44.06 -8.87
C PRO A 102 -51.49 45.62 -8.69
N GLY A 103 -50.44 46.34 -9.11
CA GLY A 103 -50.46 47.80 -9.36
C GLY A 103 -49.07 48.41 -9.62
N THR A 104 -48.85 49.07 -10.77
CA THR A 104 -47.50 49.32 -11.34
C THR A 104 -47.15 50.80 -11.57
N VAL A 105 -45.84 51.10 -11.60
CA VAL A 105 -45.20 52.41 -11.86
C VAL A 105 -45.05 52.71 -13.37
N HIS A 106 -45.01 53.99 -13.76
CA HIS A 106 -44.42 54.45 -15.03
C HIS A 106 -43.62 55.77 -14.86
N TYR A 107 -42.61 55.95 -15.72
CA TYR A 107 -41.71 57.11 -15.86
C TYR A 107 -42.01 57.84 -17.19
N ILE A 108 -41.66 59.13 -17.34
CA ILE A 108 -40.88 59.75 -18.47
C ILE A 108 -40.94 61.31 -18.49
N SER A 109 -39.74 61.93 -18.58
CA SER A 109 -39.28 63.26 -19.07
C SER A 109 -40.09 64.59 -18.99
N ASP A 110 -39.45 65.59 -18.37
CA ASP A 110 -39.03 66.92 -18.89
C ASP A 110 -39.91 67.74 -19.87
N PHE A 111 -40.23 69.00 -19.52
CA PHE A 111 -39.57 70.20 -20.08
C PHE A 111 -39.91 71.53 -19.33
N GLU A 112 -39.07 72.54 -19.58
CA GLU A 112 -38.86 73.84 -18.93
C GLU A 112 -40.04 74.85 -18.84
N SER A 113 -39.99 75.81 -17.89
CA SER A 113 -39.47 77.17 -18.17
C SER A 113 -39.75 78.27 -17.11
N TRP A 114 -38.90 79.31 -17.20
CA TRP A 114 -38.99 80.70 -16.71
C TRP A 114 -38.12 81.17 -15.51
N VAL A 115 -37.50 82.34 -15.73
CA VAL A 115 -36.36 82.96 -15.02
C VAL A 115 -36.73 84.42 -14.66
N PRO A 116 -36.02 85.11 -13.74
CA PRO A 116 -35.22 86.26 -14.22
C PRO A 116 -33.84 86.43 -13.53
N GLU A 117 -32.95 87.11 -14.25
CA GLU A 117 -31.53 87.44 -13.94
C GLU A 117 -31.43 88.79 -13.14
N GLU A 118 -30.30 89.45 -12.81
CA GLU A 118 -28.88 89.38 -13.27
C GLU A 118 -27.91 90.17 -12.31
N ASN A 119 -26.59 90.08 -12.54
CA ASN A 119 -25.48 91.01 -12.18
C ASN A 119 -24.91 91.08 -10.72
N ALA A 120 -23.59 91.21 -10.45
CA ALA A 120 -22.37 91.11 -11.28
C ALA A 120 -21.04 91.02 -10.43
N ALA A 121 -19.93 90.60 -11.07
CA ALA A 121 -18.50 90.99 -10.86
C ALA A 121 -17.60 90.50 -9.68
N VAL A 122 -16.73 89.50 -9.97
CA VAL A 122 -15.24 89.35 -9.75
C VAL A 122 -14.53 89.67 -8.38
N PRO A 123 -13.23 89.35 -8.11
CA PRO A 123 -12.89 88.35 -7.08
C PRO A 123 -11.92 88.78 -5.94
N VAL A 124 -11.94 88.09 -4.79
CA VAL A 124 -10.87 88.15 -3.75
C VAL A 124 -10.61 86.76 -3.13
N THR A 125 -9.39 86.56 -2.63
CA THR A 125 -8.77 85.34 -2.08
C THR A 125 -9.40 84.77 -0.79
N PRO A 126 -9.11 83.49 -0.43
CA PRO A 126 -9.77 82.81 0.70
C PRO A 126 -9.21 83.24 2.07
N ALA A 127 -10.10 83.58 2.99
CA ALA A 127 -9.77 83.79 4.41
C ALA A 127 -9.88 82.48 5.21
N LEU A 128 -8.96 82.28 6.16
CA LEU A 128 -8.95 81.12 7.05
C LEU A 128 -10.25 81.00 7.87
N SER A 129 -10.93 79.85 7.80
CA SER A 129 -11.94 79.49 8.78
C SER A 129 -11.28 78.96 10.06
N LEU A 130 -11.40 79.74 11.13
CA LEU A 130 -10.83 79.42 12.44
C LEU A 130 -11.41 78.11 13.02
N ARG A 131 -10.52 77.30 13.60
CA ARG A 131 -10.89 76.25 14.58
C ARG A 131 -11.86 76.86 15.61
N ARG A 132 -13.07 76.31 15.74
CA ARG A 132 -13.84 76.45 16.97
C ARG A 132 -13.08 75.71 18.08
N GLN A 133 -12.32 76.47 18.87
CA GLN A 133 -11.88 76.00 20.18
C GLN A 133 -13.12 75.72 21.04
N GLY A 134 -13.11 74.61 21.77
CA GLY A 134 -14.15 74.33 22.75
C GLY A 134 -14.16 75.39 23.85
N THR A 135 -15.35 75.74 24.31
CA THR A 135 -15.55 76.63 25.47
C THR A 135 -14.83 76.08 26.72
N PRO A 136 -14.10 76.90 27.49
CA PRO A 136 -13.51 76.45 28.75
C PRO A 136 -14.61 76.08 29.77
N CYS A 137 -14.43 75.01 30.53
CA CYS A 137 -15.27 74.73 31.68
C CYS A 137 -15.11 75.83 32.76
N PRO A 138 -16.18 76.22 33.46
CA PRO A 138 -16.08 77.03 34.68
C PRO A 138 -15.29 76.29 35.77
N GLN A 139 -14.70 77.04 36.70
CA GLN A 139 -13.90 76.51 37.80
C GLN A 139 -14.74 75.89 38.94
N ASP A 140 -15.57 74.89 38.62
CA ASP A 140 -16.14 73.97 39.60
C ASP A 140 -15.38 72.64 39.57
N THR A 141 -14.79 72.27 40.71
CA THR A 141 -13.90 71.10 40.86
C THR A 141 -14.61 69.75 40.64
N THR A 142 -15.93 69.73 40.52
CA THR A 142 -16.74 68.52 40.33
C THR A 142 -16.78 68.04 38.87
N CYS A 143 -16.84 68.94 37.89
CA CYS A 143 -17.04 68.55 36.48
C CYS A 143 -15.77 67.95 35.85
N ALA A 144 -14.60 68.56 36.11
CA ALA A 144 -13.31 68.00 35.70
C ALA A 144 -13.01 66.64 36.37
N VAL A 145 -13.50 66.43 37.59
CA VAL A 145 -13.39 65.14 38.30
C VAL A 145 -14.28 64.07 37.66
N GLU A 146 -15.46 64.40 37.12
CA GLU A 146 -16.28 63.42 36.40
C GLU A 146 -15.70 63.00 35.05
N GLU A 147 -15.14 63.92 34.27
CA GLU A 147 -14.46 63.57 33.01
C GLU A 147 -13.19 62.74 33.28
N ALA A 148 -12.34 63.16 34.22
CA ALA A 148 -11.17 62.38 34.63
C ALA A 148 -11.56 60.99 35.18
N ARG A 149 -12.69 60.87 35.88
CA ARG A 149 -13.24 59.59 36.36
C ARG A 149 -13.77 58.72 35.23
N LYS A 150 -14.38 59.29 34.18
CA LYS A 150 -14.77 58.54 32.96
C LYS A 150 -13.53 58.06 32.20
N GLU A 151 -12.53 58.92 32.04
CA GLU A 151 -11.28 58.57 31.36
C GLU A 151 -10.48 57.51 32.13
N MET A 152 -10.38 57.61 33.46
CA MET A 152 -9.77 56.56 34.29
C MET A 152 -10.54 55.24 34.23
N LYS A 153 -11.89 55.26 34.22
CA LYS A 153 -12.69 54.06 34.02
C LYS A 153 -12.45 53.44 32.64
N ALA A 154 -12.37 54.23 31.58
CA ALA A 154 -12.07 53.76 30.22
C ALA A 154 -10.66 53.14 30.14
N LYS A 155 -9.65 53.80 30.71
CA LYS A 155 -8.28 53.26 30.83
C LYS A 155 -8.23 51.98 31.66
N HIS A 156 -8.99 51.89 32.76
CA HIS A 156 -9.09 50.69 33.59
C HIS A 156 -9.72 49.51 32.84
N TRP A 157 -10.83 49.73 32.12
CA TRP A 157 -11.44 48.70 31.26
C TRP A 157 -10.55 48.30 30.08
N LEU A 158 -9.82 49.23 29.48
CA LEU A 158 -8.83 48.94 28.45
C LEU A 158 -7.69 48.06 29.00
N MET A 159 -7.16 48.38 30.18
CA MET A 159 -6.14 47.56 30.86
C MET A 159 -6.66 46.15 31.19
N ILE A 160 -7.90 46.02 31.69
CA ILE A 160 -8.54 44.72 31.91
C ILE A 160 -8.68 43.96 30.59
N GLY A 161 -9.12 44.61 29.51
CA GLY A 161 -9.23 44.01 28.19
C GLY A 161 -7.89 43.50 27.66
N ILE A 162 -6.81 44.29 27.80
CA ILE A 162 -5.45 43.89 27.44
C ILE A 162 -4.99 42.67 28.26
N ILE A 163 -5.21 42.67 29.58
CA ILE A 163 -4.85 41.55 30.46
C ILE A 163 -5.63 40.28 30.08
N LEU A 164 -6.93 40.40 29.77
CA LEU A 164 -7.75 39.27 29.31
C LEU A 164 -7.29 38.75 27.94
N CYS A 165 -6.94 39.62 27.00
CA CYS A 165 -6.37 39.22 25.71
C CYS A 165 -5.01 38.52 25.86
N ILE A 166 -4.13 39.00 26.74
CA ILE A 166 -2.85 38.35 27.05
C ILE A 166 -3.12 36.98 27.71
N GLY A 167 -4.03 36.91 28.68
CA GLY A 167 -4.41 35.66 29.34
C GLY A 167 -4.98 34.63 28.36
N ALA A 168 -5.90 35.04 27.49
CA ALA A 168 -6.43 34.19 26.42
C ALA A 168 -5.34 33.75 25.44
N GLY A 169 -4.43 34.65 25.07
CA GLY A 169 -3.25 34.34 24.25
C GLY A 169 -2.36 33.27 24.87
N VAL A 170 -2.04 33.38 26.18
CA VAL A 170 -1.26 32.38 26.92
C VAL A 170 -2.01 31.04 27.04
N VAL A 171 -3.33 31.06 27.26
CA VAL A 171 -4.13 29.83 27.29
C VAL A 171 -4.12 29.13 25.92
N LEU A 172 -4.32 29.87 24.82
CA LEU A 172 -4.31 29.31 23.47
C LEU A 172 -2.94 28.82 23.02
N THR A 173 -1.86 29.53 23.34
CA THR A 173 -0.49 29.23 22.85
C THR A 173 0.33 28.31 23.76
N VAL A 174 0.00 28.24 25.05
CA VAL A 174 0.76 27.45 26.04
C VAL A 174 -0.17 26.49 26.81
N GLY A 175 -1.30 26.97 27.31
CA GLY A 175 -2.23 26.16 28.10
C GLY A 175 -2.80 24.96 27.36
N ILE A 176 -3.39 25.18 26.17
CA ILE A 176 -3.98 24.11 25.35
C ILE A 176 -2.91 23.13 24.84
N PRO A 177 -1.77 23.56 24.26
CA PRO A 177 -0.71 22.62 23.85
C PRO A 177 -0.14 21.78 25.00
N LEU A 178 0.03 22.35 26.20
CA LEU A 178 0.47 21.58 27.37
C LEU A 178 -0.58 20.56 27.82
N ALA A 179 -1.87 20.94 27.81
CA ALA A 179 -2.96 20.03 28.14
C ALA A 179 -3.07 18.89 27.12
N TYR A 180 -2.92 19.20 25.82
CA TYR A 180 -2.95 18.24 24.73
C TYR A 180 -1.76 17.26 24.82
N LYS A 181 -0.53 17.76 25.01
CA LYS A 181 0.65 16.92 25.22
C LYS A 181 0.49 15.99 26.42
N LYS A 182 -0.02 16.50 27.55
CA LYS A 182 -0.30 15.68 28.75
C LYS A 182 -1.42 14.65 28.53
N TYR A 183 -2.33 14.91 27.61
CA TYR A 183 -3.34 13.93 27.17
C TYR A 183 -2.70 12.84 26.30
N ASP A 184 -1.90 13.20 25.30
CA ASP A 184 -1.18 12.24 24.45
C ASP A 184 -0.26 11.31 25.26
N GLU A 185 0.53 11.85 26.20
CA GLU A 185 1.36 11.04 27.12
C GLU A 185 0.53 10.02 27.95
N GLN A 186 -0.73 10.34 28.25
CA GLN A 186 -1.65 9.41 28.93
C GLN A 186 -2.28 8.39 27.97
N VAL A 187 -2.58 8.78 26.73
CA VAL A 187 -3.08 7.88 25.69
C VAL A 187 -2.00 6.88 25.31
N GLU A 188 -0.78 7.32 24.98
CA GLU A 188 0.37 6.46 24.72
C GLU A 188 0.54 5.44 25.87
N LYS A 189 0.62 5.90 27.11
CA LYS A 189 0.80 5.00 28.27
C LYS A 189 -0.33 3.96 28.42
N LYS A 190 -1.58 4.31 28.08
CA LYS A 190 -2.71 3.36 28.06
C LYS A 190 -2.57 2.35 26.93
N ILE A 191 -2.25 2.80 25.71
CA ILE A 191 -2.05 1.94 24.55
C ILE A 191 -0.88 0.98 24.78
N ARG A 192 0.27 1.47 25.26
CA ARG A 192 1.42 0.62 25.60
C ARG A 192 1.10 -0.42 26.67
N ARG A 193 0.24 -0.08 27.65
CA ARG A 193 -0.27 -1.05 28.63
C ARG A 193 -1.19 -2.08 27.96
N LEU A 194 -2.11 -1.67 27.09
CA LEU A 194 -3.03 -2.56 26.36
C LEU A 194 -2.26 -3.60 25.53
N LEU A 195 -1.30 -3.16 24.73
CA LEU A 195 -0.44 -4.04 23.91
C LEU A 195 0.54 -4.89 24.77
N ASN A 196 0.65 -4.62 26.07
CA ASN A 196 1.35 -5.49 27.02
C ASN A 196 0.43 -6.53 27.68
N GLU A 197 -0.88 -6.35 27.64
CA GLU A 197 -1.89 -7.30 28.16
C GLU A 197 -2.34 -8.30 27.08
N VAL A 198 -2.48 -7.84 25.83
CA VAL A 198 -2.92 -8.62 24.67
C VAL A 198 -1.84 -8.57 23.59
N PRO A 199 -1.46 -9.69 22.96
CA PRO A 199 -0.51 -9.66 21.85
C PRO A 199 -1.09 -8.88 20.68
N LEU A 200 -0.34 -7.90 20.18
CA LEU A 200 -0.54 -7.39 18.83
C LEU A 200 -0.17 -8.49 17.84
N ILE A 201 -1.11 -8.90 16.98
CA ILE A 201 -0.94 -9.94 15.97
C ILE A 201 -1.03 -9.31 14.59
N ASP A 202 0.08 -9.33 13.86
CA ASP A 202 0.10 -8.89 12.48
C ASP A 202 -0.03 -10.07 11.51
N GLY A 203 -0.97 -9.93 10.56
CA GLY A 203 -1.45 -11.01 9.70
C GLY A 203 -0.57 -11.34 8.49
N SER A 204 0.30 -10.43 8.03
CA SER A 204 1.14 -10.67 6.84
C SER A 204 2.32 -9.71 6.77
N ASN A 205 3.55 -10.26 6.74
CA ASN A 205 4.80 -9.50 6.59
C ASN A 205 5.78 -10.20 5.65
N GLY A 206 6.32 -9.45 4.68
CA GLY A 206 7.13 -9.93 3.55
C GLY A 206 8.63 -10.06 3.80
N VAL A 207 9.15 -9.86 5.01
CA VAL A 207 10.62 -9.79 5.25
C VAL A 207 11.39 -11.02 4.73
N ALA A 208 10.77 -12.20 4.71
CA ALA A 208 11.37 -13.43 4.16
C ALA A 208 11.70 -13.31 2.65
N TRP A 209 10.82 -12.68 1.87
CA TRP A 209 11.05 -12.38 0.46
C TRP A 209 12.18 -11.36 0.26
N ASN A 210 12.34 -10.41 1.18
CA ASN A 210 13.39 -9.40 1.08
C ASN A 210 14.76 -9.96 1.52
N ILE A 211 14.80 -10.90 2.46
CA ILE A 211 16.00 -11.69 2.77
C ILE A 211 16.46 -12.49 1.55
N GLN A 212 15.54 -13.16 0.84
CA GLN A 212 15.81 -13.82 -0.43
C GLN A 212 16.34 -12.82 -1.47
N SER A 213 15.63 -11.70 -1.68
CA SER A 213 15.94 -10.72 -2.73
C SER A 213 17.25 -9.97 -2.52
N PHE A 214 17.59 -9.58 -1.29
CA PHE A 214 18.81 -8.81 -0.99
C PHE A 214 20.03 -9.66 -0.67
N HIS A 215 19.86 -10.86 -0.09
CA HIS A 215 20.96 -11.70 0.41
C HIS A 215 21.04 -13.09 -0.22
N TRP A 216 20.16 -13.41 -1.17
CA TRP A 216 20.13 -14.71 -1.87
C TRP A 216 20.11 -15.89 -0.88
N TYR A 217 19.13 -15.86 0.03
CA TYR A 217 18.88 -16.84 1.11
C TYR A 217 19.95 -16.91 2.22
N LYS A 218 21.04 -16.12 2.14
CA LYS A 218 22.17 -16.14 3.09
C LYS A 218 21.87 -15.34 4.35
N LEU A 219 21.25 -15.99 5.34
CA LEU A 219 21.01 -15.39 6.67
C LEU A 219 22.30 -14.91 7.37
N SER A 220 23.47 -15.47 7.08
CA SER A 220 24.75 -14.97 7.62
C SER A 220 25.14 -13.57 7.13
N ALA A 221 24.54 -13.07 6.06
CA ALA A 221 24.69 -11.69 5.57
C ALA A 221 23.57 -10.75 6.07
N PHE A 222 22.54 -11.30 6.72
CA PHE A 222 21.41 -10.56 7.26
C PHE A 222 21.59 -10.35 8.78
N ASN A 223 21.45 -9.11 9.24
CA ASN A 223 21.58 -8.77 10.66
C ASN A 223 20.28 -8.14 11.17
N PHE A 224 19.30 -9.00 11.47
CA PHE A 224 17.96 -8.59 11.90
C PHE A 224 17.94 -7.88 13.27
N SER A 225 18.97 -8.12 14.10
CA SER A 225 19.18 -7.44 15.39
C SER A 225 19.66 -6.00 15.25
N SER A 226 20.10 -5.59 14.05
CA SER A 226 20.53 -4.22 13.77
C SER A 226 19.38 -3.36 13.24
N ASP A 227 19.48 -2.06 13.48
CA ASP A 227 18.58 -1.06 12.90
C ASP A 227 18.81 -0.99 11.37
N LEU A 228 17.93 -1.62 10.60
CA LEU A 228 18.08 -1.75 9.15
C LEU A 228 17.94 -0.40 8.43
N ARG A 229 17.32 0.61 9.07
CA ARG A 229 17.28 2.01 8.59
C ARG A 229 18.68 2.65 8.48
N LYS A 230 19.72 1.99 8.99
CA LYS A 230 21.13 2.45 8.94
C LYS A 230 22.03 1.59 8.04
N LEU A 231 21.57 0.44 7.57
CA LEU A 231 22.37 -0.53 6.82
C LEU A 231 21.99 -0.57 5.34
N LYS A 232 22.98 -0.61 4.44
CA LYS A 232 22.73 -0.82 3.00
C LYS A 232 22.50 -2.32 2.72
N PRO A 233 21.67 -2.70 1.73
CA PRO A 233 20.82 -1.84 0.89
C PRO A 233 19.54 -1.34 1.58
N TRP A 234 19.17 -1.97 2.69
CA TRP A 234 17.91 -1.78 3.44
C TRP A 234 17.51 -0.32 3.70
N ASN A 235 18.45 0.55 4.07
CA ASN A 235 18.19 1.96 4.36
C ASN A 235 17.79 2.84 3.16
N LYS A 236 17.74 2.26 1.96
CA LYS A 236 17.27 2.89 0.72
C LYS A 236 16.17 2.10 0.03
N SER A 237 15.67 1.05 0.67
CA SER A 237 14.65 0.19 0.10
C SER A 237 13.30 0.57 0.68
N ASP A 238 12.34 0.82 -0.21
CA ASP A 238 10.93 0.96 0.13
C ASP A 238 10.27 -0.39 0.50
N PHE A 239 11.07 -1.45 0.69
CA PHE A 239 10.71 -2.79 1.16
C PHE A 239 11.55 -3.14 2.43
N SER A 240 11.69 -2.19 3.36
CA SER A 240 12.56 -2.29 4.55
C SER A 240 11.90 -1.73 5.83
N HIS A 241 10.78 -2.34 6.18
CA HIS A 241 9.89 -1.93 7.26
C HIS A 241 10.14 -2.69 8.56
N THR A 242 10.81 -3.84 8.53
CA THR A 242 10.92 -4.73 9.69
C THR A 242 12.36 -4.94 10.16
N ASP A 243 12.60 -4.75 11.45
CA ASP A 243 13.76 -5.31 12.17
C ASP A 243 13.42 -5.56 13.64
N LEU A 244 14.27 -6.30 14.36
CA LEU A 244 14.00 -6.70 15.75
C LEU A 244 13.95 -5.52 16.73
N LEU A 245 14.53 -4.36 16.38
CA LEU A 245 14.40 -3.14 17.17
C LEU A 245 13.00 -2.54 16.96
N ARG A 246 12.61 -2.30 15.70
CA ARG A 246 11.30 -1.71 15.38
C ARG A 246 10.13 -2.58 15.84
N LEU A 247 10.23 -3.91 15.72
CA LEU A 247 9.20 -4.83 16.22
C LEU A 247 8.95 -4.67 17.74
N LYS A 248 10.01 -4.41 18.51
CA LYS A 248 9.92 -4.12 19.95
C LYS A 248 9.36 -2.74 20.23
N GLU A 249 9.81 -1.71 19.48
CA GLU A 249 9.28 -0.33 19.57
C GLU A 249 7.75 -0.29 19.33
N GLY A 250 7.28 -1.09 18.36
CA GLY A 250 5.86 -1.25 18.02
C GLY A 250 5.06 -2.24 18.87
N GLN A 251 5.72 -2.93 19.83
CA GLN A 251 5.11 -3.92 20.73
C GLN A 251 4.38 -5.08 20.01
N VAL A 252 4.95 -5.57 18.89
CA VAL A 252 4.42 -6.74 18.17
C VAL A 252 4.53 -7.99 19.06
N GLY A 253 3.41 -8.68 19.29
CA GLY A 253 3.34 -9.89 20.12
C GLY A 253 3.36 -11.19 19.31
N ALA A 254 2.81 -11.16 18.10
CA ALA A 254 2.92 -12.24 17.12
C ALA A 254 2.97 -11.70 15.70
N GLN A 255 3.64 -12.43 14.82
CA GLN A 255 3.82 -12.08 13.42
C GLN A 255 3.63 -13.32 12.56
N PHE A 256 2.75 -13.22 11.55
CA PHE A 256 2.78 -14.14 10.42
C PHE A 256 3.78 -13.65 9.39
N TRP A 257 4.76 -14.50 9.09
CA TRP A 257 5.76 -14.28 8.05
C TRP A 257 5.28 -14.93 6.76
N ALA A 258 5.27 -14.17 5.67
CA ALA A 258 4.76 -14.61 4.38
C ALA A 258 5.79 -15.49 3.65
N ALA A 259 5.49 -16.79 3.53
CA ALA A 259 6.16 -17.69 2.60
C ALA A 259 5.53 -17.52 1.21
N TYR A 260 6.04 -16.53 0.46
CA TYR A 260 5.54 -16.14 -0.86
C TYR A 260 6.30 -16.82 -2.01
N ALA A 261 5.57 -17.31 -3.01
CA ALA A 261 6.10 -17.72 -4.30
C ALA A 261 5.43 -16.92 -5.45
N PRO A 262 6.19 -16.32 -6.39
CA PRO A 262 5.62 -15.53 -7.48
C PRO A 262 4.70 -16.33 -8.40
N CYS A 263 3.65 -15.69 -8.92
CA CYS A 263 2.70 -16.29 -9.88
C CYS A 263 3.39 -16.94 -11.10
N GLN A 264 4.52 -16.38 -11.56
CA GLN A 264 5.32 -16.91 -12.67
C GLN A 264 5.98 -18.26 -12.36
N SER A 265 6.01 -18.69 -11.09
CA SER A 265 6.50 -20.01 -10.68
C SER A 265 5.41 -21.09 -10.66
N GLN A 266 4.14 -20.72 -10.90
CA GLN A 266 3.04 -21.67 -11.08
C GLN A 266 3.36 -22.62 -12.25
N PHE A 267 3.06 -23.91 -12.10
CA PHE A 267 3.44 -24.98 -13.04
C PHE A 267 4.95 -25.19 -13.22
N MET A 268 5.79 -24.46 -12.47
CA MET A 268 7.25 -24.58 -12.47
C MET A 268 7.75 -24.97 -11.07
N ASN A 269 8.46 -24.06 -10.38
CA ASN A 269 9.16 -24.30 -9.12
C ASN A 269 8.49 -23.66 -7.88
N ALA A 270 7.21 -23.29 -7.94
CA ALA A 270 6.48 -22.68 -6.81
C ALA A 270 6.61 -23.49 -5.50
N VAL A 271 6.50 -24.83 -5.59
CA VAL A 271 6.62 -25.73 -4.44
C VAL A 271 8.02 -25.63 -3.79
N GLN A 272 9.08 -25.58 -4.62
CA GLN A 272 10.47 -25.45 -4.16
C GLN A 272 10.70 -24.09 -3.51
N ILE A 273 10.33 -22.99 -4.18
CA ILE A 273 10.47 -21.63 -3.65
C ILE A 273 9.78 -21.54 -2.28
N THR A 274 8.55 -22.04 -2.16
CA THR A 274 7.80 -22.02 -0.90
C THR A 274 8.51 -22.81 0.21
N LEU A 275 9.10 -23.98 -0.09
CA LEU A 275 9.89 -24.74 0.87
C LEU A 275 11.14 -23.97 1.33
N GLU A 276 11.84 -23.27 0.43
CA GLU A 276 12.99 -22.43 0.76
C GLU A 276 12.60 -21.22 1.63
N GLN A 277 11.42 -20.63 1.38
CA GLN A 277 10.88 -19.53 2.19
C GLN A 277 10.45 -19.99 3.58
N ILE A 278 9.79 -21.15 3.68
CA ILE A 278 9.48 -21.83 4.96
C ILE A 278 10.77 -22.07 5.76
N ASP A 279 11.82 -22.58 5.10
CA ASP A 279 13.14 -22.81 5.71
C ASP A 279 13.81 -21.51 6.20
N ILE A 280 13.80 -20.42 5.40
CA ILE A 280 14.26 -19.10 5.84
C ILE A 280 13.56 -18.68 7.14
N ILE A 281 12.22 -18.77 7.19
CA ILE A 281 11.44 -18.31 8.34
C ILE A 281 11.79 -19.11 9.60
N ARG A 282 11.91 -20.44 9.47
CA ARG A 282 12.32 -21.32 10.57
C ARG A 282 13.75 -21.02 11.03
N ARG A 283 14.71 -20.87 10.10
CA ARG A 283 16.11 -20.60 10.43
C ARG A 283 16.33 -19.23 11.05
N PHE A 284 15.69 -18.16 10.58
CA PHE A 284 15.86 -16.85 11.24
C PHE A 284 15.16 -16.82 12.61
N THR A 285 14.02 -17.51 12.75
CA THR A 285 13.35 -17.62 14.05
C THR A 285 14.24 -18.33 15.09
N GLU A 286 14.92 -19.41 14.71
CA GLU A 286 15.90 -20.09 15.58
C GLU A 286 17.17 -19.24 15.83
N MET A 287 17.69 -18.57 14.79
CA MET A 287 18.86 -17.70 14.90
C MET A 287 18.64 -16.54 15.87
N TYR A 288 17.42 -15.99 15.94
CA TYR A 288 17.04 -14.88 16.81
C TYR A 288 16.13 -15.29 17.97
N LYS A 289 16.25 -16.54 18.45
CA LYS A 289 15.39 -17.14 19.48
C LYS A 289 15.35 -16.42 20.84
N ASP A 290 16.24 -15.46 21.09
CA ASP A 290 16.18 -14.59 22.28
C ASP A 290 15.10 -13.52 22.16
N THR A 291 14.64 -13.21 20.95
CA THR A 291 13.56 -12.25 20.66
C THR A 291 12.37 -12.90 19.97
N LEU A 292 12.59 -13.90 19.12
CA LEU A 292 11.54 -14.62 18.40
C LEU A 292 11.29 -16.00 19.03
N THR A 293 10.12 -16.59 18.83
CA THR A 293 9.83 -17.98 19.19
C THR A 293 8.84 -18.57 18.20
N PHE A 294 9.16 -19.73 17.62
CA PHE A 294 8.27 -20.38 16.67
C PHE A 294 6.97 -20.83 17.34
N ALA A 295 5.83 -20.54 16.73
CA ALA A 295 4.50 -20.83 17.26
C ALA A 295 3.64 -21.49 16.18
N THR A 296 2.84 -22.48 16.57
CA THR A 296 1.95 -23.21 15.65
C THR A 296 0.53 -23.38 16.18
N SER A 297 0.19 -22.73 17.29
CA SER A 297 -1.16 -22.72 17.85
C SER A 297 -1.54 -21.36 18.46
N SER A 298 -2.85 -21.11 18.57
CA SER A 298 -3.41 -19.99 19.33
C SER A 298 -2.96 -20.01 20.80
N SER A 299 -2.70 -21.21 21.34
CA SER A 299 -2.18 -21.40 22.69
C SER A 299 -0.73 -20.96 22.82
N ASP A 300 0.12 -21.18 21.81
CA ASP A 300 1.53 -20.82 21.86
C ASP A 300 1.72 -19.31 21.79
N ILE A 301 0.97 -18.62 20.92
CA ILE A 301 0.93 -17.14 20.87
C ILE A 301 0.66 -16.57 22.27
N ARG A 302 -0.35 -17.09 22.97
CA ARG A 302 -0.68 -16.65 24.33
C ARG A 302 0.41 -16.98 25.35
N LYS A 303 1.02 -18.17 25.29
CA LYS A 303 2.12 -18.56 26.20
C LYS A 303 3.34 -17.66 26.01
N ILE A 304 3.73 -17.43 24.75
CA ILE A 304 4.89 -16.61 24.37
C ILE A 304 4.67 -15.16 24.82
N HIS A 305 3.51 -14.56 24.55
CA HIS A 305 3.20 -13.19 24.97
C HIS A 305 3.07 -13.01 26.49
N ARG A 306 2.56 -14.02 27.21
CA ARG A 306 2.40 -13.98 28.68
C ARG A 306 3.69 -14.20 29.48
N SER A 307 4.83 -14.43 28.81
CA SER A 307 6.13 -14.36 29.49
C SER A 307 6.38 -12.97 30.10
N ASP A 308 7.26 -12.90 31.10
CA ASP A 308 7.61 -11.65 31.80
C ASP A 308 7.93 -10.55 30.77
N ALA A 309 7.37 -9.35 30.95
CA ALA A 309 7.49 -8.24 30.01
C ALA A 309 8.95 -7.86 29.67
N SER A 310 9.91 -8.14 30.57
CA SER A 310 11.36 -7.95 30.34
C SER A 310 12.00 -9.06 29.48
N THR A 311 11.36 -10.22 29.38
CA THR A 311 11.81 -11.39 28.59
C THR A 311 10.87 -11.74 27.43
N ARG A 312 9.85 -10.90 27.19
CA ARG A 312 8.80 -11.17 26.22
C ARG A 312 9.35 -11.33 24.82
N LYS A 313 8.97 -12.43 24.18
CA LYS A 313 9.32 -12.77 22.81
C LYS A 313 8.13 -12.60 21.88
N ILE A 314 8.41 -12.51 20.59
CA ILE A 314 7.44 -12.41 19.51
C ILE A 314 7.16 -13.82 18.98
N ALA A 315 5.88 -14.20 18.90
CA ALA A 315 5.49 -15.46 18.30
C ALA A 315 5.63 -15.39 16.76
N SER A 316 6.52 -16.18 16.18
CA SER A 316 6.72 -16.32 14.73
C SER A 316 5.85 -17.46 14.19
N LEU A 317 4.95 -17.14 13.26
CA LEU A 317 4.12 -18.11 12.54
C LEU A 317 4.39 -18.02 11.03
N ILE A 318 3.99 -19.04 10.27
CA ILE A 318 4.12 -19.07 8.81
C ILE A 318 2.74 -19.05 8.17
N GLY A 319 2.55 -18.13 7.23
CA GLY A 319 1.47 -18.15 6.25
C GLY A 319 2.03 -18.33 4.85
N VAL A 320 1.50 -19.27 4.07
CA VAL A 320 1.88 -19.43 2.66
C VAL A 320 1.00 -18.51 1.82
N LEU A 321 1.62 -17.68 1.00
CA LEU A 321 0.95 -16.59 0.28
C LEU A 321 0.83 -16.97 -1.20
N GLY A 322 -0.32 -17.55 -1.56
CA GLY A 322 -0.73 -17.92 -2.90
C GLY A 322 -0.83 -19.44 -3.12
N GLY A 323 -1.97 -19.90 -3.64
CA GLY A 323 -2.24 -21.29 -3.99
C GLY A 323 -1.33 -21.96 -5.04
N PRO A 324 -0.61 -21.25 -5.96
CA PRO A 324 0.40 -21.88 -6.81
C PRO A 324 1.44 -22.70 -6.04
N SER A 325 1.71 -22.31 -4.79
CA SER A 325 2.60 -22.99 -3.86
C SER A 325 2.23 -24.46 -3.62
N LEU A 326 0.96 -24.85 -3.77
CA LEU A 326 0.53 -26.24 -3.58
C LEU A 326 0.95 -27.18 -4.72
N GLY A 327 1.31 -26.66 -5.90
CA GLY A 327 1.56 -27.50 -7.08
C GLY A 327 0.40 -28.45 -7.39
N ASN A 328 -0.85 -28.02 -7.11
CA ASN A 328 -2.08 -28.80 -7.21
C ASN A 328 -2.09 -30.13 -6.42
N SER A 329 -1.39 -30.20 -5.27
CA SER A 329 -1.22 -31.44 -4.50
C SER A 329 -1.68 -31.35 -3.04
N MET A 330 -2.61 -32.23 -2.66
CA MET A 330 -3.03 -32.45 -1.27
C MET A 330 -1.86 -32.91 -0.37
N ALA A 331 -0.89 -33.64 -0.92
CA ALA A 331 0.28 -34.08 -0.16
C ALA A 331 1.22 -32.91 0.17
N VAL A 332 1.33 -31.91 -0.73
CA VAL A 332 2.08 -30.67 -0.47
C VAL A 332 1.38 -29.84 0.60
N LEU A 333 0.06 -29.69 0.54
CA LEU A 333 -0.74 -29.00 1.57
C LEU A 333 -0.48 -29.58 2.98
N ARG A 334 -0.57 -30.92 3.12
CA ARG A 334 -0.24 -31.61 4.38
C ARG A 334 1.20 -31.41 4.80
N SER A 335 2.14 -31.51 3.87
CA SER A 335 3.58 -31.32 4.15
C SER A 335 3.87 -29.91 4.68
N TYR A 336 3.20 -28.88 4.15
CA TYR A 336 3.29 -27.52 4.67
C TYR A 336 2.73 -27.38 6.08
N TYR A 337 1.62 -28.05 6.40
CA TYR A 337 1.09 -28.06 7.77
C TYR A 337 2.09 -28.67 8.78
N GLU A 338 2.72 -29.79 8.43
CA GLU A 338 3.77 -30.44 9.25
C GLU A 338 5.03 -29.58 9.39
N LEU A 339 5.39 -28.80 8.36
CA LEU A 339 6.47 -27.81 8.43
C LEU A 339 6.12 -26.56 9.25
N GLY A 340 4.88 -26.44 9.71
CA GLY A 340 4.40 -25.41 10.64
C GLY A 340 3.63 -24.26 9.99
N VAL A 341 3.20 -24.39 8.74
CA VAL A 341 2.29 -23.43 8.08
C VAL A 341 0.92 -23.47 8.75
N ARG A 342 0.35 -22.29 9.04
CA ARG A 342 -0.94 -22.17 9.74
C ARG A 342 -2.02 -21.37 9.02
N TYR A 343 -1.69 -20.66 7.95
CA TYR A 343 -2.67 -20.30 6.92
C TYR A 343 -2.12 -20.53 5.51
N LEU A 344 -3.02 -20.72 4.55
CA LEU A 344 -2.73 -20.66 3.12
C LEU A 344 -3.67 -19.65 2.47
N THR A 345 -3.10 -18.65 1.81
CA THR A 345 -3.85 -17.74 0.92
C THR A 345 -4.14 -18.47 -0.39
N LEU A 346 -5.41 -18.68 -0.72
CA LEU A 346 -5.81 -19.51 -1.88
C LEU A 346 -5.35 -18.90 -3.22
N ASN A 347 -5.34 -17.58 -3.32
CA ASN A 347 -4.88 -16.83 -4.48
C ASN A 347 -3.82 -15.81 -4.06
N HIS A 348 -3.21 -15.13 -5.03
CA HIS A 348 -2.41 -13.93 -4.74
C HIS A 348 -2.71 -12.82 -5.75
N LEU A 349 -2.22 -12.97 -6.98
CA LEU A 349 -2.41 -12.03 -8.09
C LEU A 349 -2.67 -12.77 -9.42
N CYS A 350 -3.05 -14.04 -9.32
CA CYS A 350 -3.25 -14.99 -10.42
C CYS A 350 -4.19 -16.11 -9.99
N ASN A 351 -4.90 -16.66 -10.96
CA ASN A 351 -5.74 -17.83 -10.81
C ASN A 351 -4.88 -19.08 -10.54
N THR A 352 -5.43 -20.02 -9.76
CA THR A 352 -5.00 -21.42 -9.78
C THR A 352 -6.03 -22.22 -10.59
N PRO A 353 -5.73 -23.46 -11.02
CA PRO A 353 -6.74 -24.28 -11.71
C PRO A 353 -8.00 -24.58 -10.87
N TRP A 354 -7.98 -24.27 -9.58
CA TRP A 354 -9.04 -24.61 -8.64
C TRP A 354 -9.65 -23.42 -7.89
N ALA A 355 -9.09 -22.21 -8.02
CA ALA A 355 -9.61 -20.98 -7.40
C ALA A 355 -9.33 -19.72 -8.25
N GLU A 356 -10.36 -18.92 -8.49
CA GLU A 356 -10.31 -17.63 -9.17
C GLU A 356 -9.80 -16.51 -8.24
N ALA A 357 -8.79 -15.77 -8.68
CA ALA A 357 -8.28 -14.55 -8.06
C ALA A 357 -9.10 -13.32 -8.46
N GLU A 358 -8.93 -12.18 -7.78
CA GLU A 358 -9.58 -10.97 -8.26
C GLU A 358 -9.01 -10.52 -9.62
N ARG A 359 -9.88 -9.94 -10.47
CA ARG A 359 -9.47 -9.44 -11.77
C ARG A 359 -8.57 -8.21 -11.61
N ARG A 360 -7.37 -8.29 -12.15
CA ARG A 360 -6.46 -7.14 -12.33
C ARG A 360 -6.80 -6.38 -13.61
N GLU A 361 -6.69 -5.05 -13.58
CA GLU A 361 -6.94 -4.22 -14.78
C GLU A 361 -5.80 -4.30 -15.81
N ASP A 362 -4.57 -4.62 -15.39
CA ASP A 362 -3.38 -4.67 -16.26
C ASP A 362 -3.20 -6.01 -16.98
N LEU A 363 -3.90 -7.07 -16.55
CA LEU A 363 -3.98 -8.35 -17.24
C LEU A 363 -5.32 -8.44 -17.98
N ARG A 364 -5.28 -8.48 -19.31
CA ARG A 364 -6.50 -8.61 -20.13
C ARG A 364 -7.22 -9.92 -19.86
N GLU A 365 -6.47 -11.01 -19.69
CA GLU A 365 -6.93 -12.35 -19.32
C GLU A 365 -5.82 -13.05 -18.50
N ASP A 366 -6.20 -13.85 -17.49
CA ASP A 366 -5.30 -14.80 -16.84
C ASP A 366 -5.20 -16.08 -17.71
N PRO A 367 -4.02 -16.69 -17.91
CA PRO A 367 -3.88 -17.93 -18.68
C PRO A 367 -4.68 -19.11 -18.11
N VAL A 368 -5.04 -19.09 -16.83
CA VAL A 368 -5.88 -20.10 -16.18
C VAL A 368 -7.31 -19.56 -16.05
N GLN A 369 -8.27 -20.20 -16.68
CA GLN A 369 -9.67 -19.80 -16.67
C GLN A 369 -10.46 -20.66 -15.66
N VAL A 370 -11.05 -20.02 -14.66
CA VAL A 370 -11.77 -20.66 -13.55
C VAL A 370 -12.86 -19.70 -13.04
N ASP A 371 -14.00 -20.23 -12.61
CA ASP A 371 -15.17 -19.47 -12.14
C ASP A 371 -15.41 -19.73 -10.65
N GLY A 372 -14.90 -18.86 -9.77
CA GLY A 372 -14.90 -19.07 -8.32
C GLY A 372 -14.04 -20.27 -7.88
N LEU A 373 -14.60 -21.14 -7.04
CA LEU A 373 -13.89 -22.33 -6.49
C LEU A 373 -14.38 -23.64 -7.13
N THR A 374 -13.48 -24.42 -7.72
CA THR A 374 -13.83 -25.71 -8.36
C THR A 374 -14.12 -26.80 -7.33
N HIS A 375 -14.60 -27.97 -7.77
CA HIS A 375 -14.79 -29.12 -6.88
C HIS A 375 -13.49 -29.51 -6.15
N PHE A 376 -12.35 -29.52 -6.85
CA PHE A 376 -11.05 -29.78 -6.24
C PHE A 376 -10.66 -28.68 -5.24
N GLY A 377 -10.95 -27.41 -5.53
CA GLY A 377 -10.77 -26.29 -4.60
C GLY A 377 -11.61 -26.44 -3.32
N LYS A 378 -12.86 -26.92 -3.43
CA LYS A 378 -13.72 -27.23 -2.28
C LYS A 378 -13.15 -28.36 -1.42
N LEU A 379 -12.54 -29.38 -2.03
CA LEU A 379 -11.83 -30.43 -1.29
C LEU A 379 -10.55 -29.91 -0.60
N ILE A 380 -9.86 -28.91 -1.17
CA ILE A 380 -8.70 -28.25 -0.53
C ILE A 380 -9.15 -27.53 0.74
N VAL A 381 -10.22 -26.73 0.66
CA VAL A 381 -10.82 -26.04 1.82
C VAL A 381 -11.20 -27.04 2.93
N GLN A 382 -11.82 -28.16 2.57
CA GLN A 382 -12.19 -29.21 3.54
C GLN A 382 -10.98 -29.89 4.19
N GLU A 383 -9.92 -30.19 3.42
CA GLU A 383 -8.67 -30.74 3.97
C GLU A 383 -7.96 -29.72 4.88
N MET A 384 -8.04 -28.41 4.56
CA MET A 384 -7.57 -27.34 5.44
C MET A 384 -8.34 -27.29 6.76
N ASN A 385 -9.68 -27.38 6.74
CA ASN A 385 -10.49 -27.47 7.95
C ASN A 385 -10.13 -28.70 8.79
N ARG A 386 -9.98 -29.88 8.15
CA ARG A 386 -9.56 -31.13 8.82
C ARG A 386 -8.18 -31.00 9.49
N LEU A 387 -7.21 -30.37 8.80
CA LEU A 387 -5.87 -30.12 9.32
C LEU A 387 -5.84 -29.10 10.47
N GLY A 388 -6.77 -28.14 10.49
CA GLY A 388 -6.66 -26.94 11.32
C GLY A 388 -5.75 -25.88 10.69
N MET A 389 -5.62 -25.89 9.37
CA MET A 389 -5.01 -24.79 8.61
C MET A 389 -6.08 -23.74 8.32
N ILE A 390 -5.79 -22.49 8.65
CA ILE A 390 -6.68 -21.36 8.39
C ILE A 390 -6.76 -21.12 6.88
N VAL A 391 -7.98 -20.97 6.35
CA VAL A 391 -8.21 -20.54 4.96
C VAL A 391 -8.09 -19.03 4.90
N ASP A 392 -7.22 -18.51 4.02
CA ASP A 392 -7.09 -17.08 3.74
C ASP A 392 -7.59 -16.79 2.32
N VAL A 393 -8.55 -15.88 2.21
CA VAL A 393 -9.20 -15.50 0.95
C VAL A 393 -8.78 -14.12 0.44
N SER A 394 -7.71 -13.53 1.00
CA SER A 394 -7.05 -12.36 0.40
C SER A 394 -6.63 -12.71 -1.04
N GLY A 395 -6.86 -11.82 -2.01
CA GLY A 395 -6.50 -12.07 -3.42
C GLY A 395 -7.51 -12.90 -4.23
N ALA A 396 -8.56 -13.41 -3.59
CA ALA A 396 -9.59 -14.22 -4.25
C ALA A 396 -10.66 -13.33 -4.94
N SER A 397 -11.32 -13.85 -5.98
CA SER A 397 -12.51 -13.19 -6.54
C SER A 397 -13.65 -13.18 -5.50
N GLU A 398 -14.60 -12.24 -5.58
CA GLU A 398 -15.77 -12.26 -4.68
C GLU A 398 -16.52 -13.60 -4.79
N LYS A 399 -16.61 -14.19 -5.99
CA LYS A 399 -17.23 -15.51 -6.17
C LYS A 399 -16.46 -16.59 -5.42
N THR A 400 -15.13 -16.64 -5.54
CA THR A 400 -14.29 -17.56 -4.76
C THR A 400 -14.49 -17.36 -3.25
N MET A 401 -14.58 -16.11 -2.77
CA MET A 401 -14.84 -15.83 -1.35
C MET A 401 -16.16 -16.45 -0.87
N HIS A 402 -17.26 -16.26 -1.61
CA HIS A 402 -18.56 -16.86 -1.29
C HIS A 402 -18.55 -18.39 -1.41
N ASP A 403 -17.96 -18.95 -2.46
CA ASP A 403 -17.79 -20.41 -2.61
C ASP A 403 -16.96 -21.03 -1.45
N VAL A 404 -16.00 -20.30 -0.88
CA VAL A 404 -15.23 -20.69 0.31
C VAL A 404 -16.07 -20.58 1.58
N PHE A 405 -16.88 -19.54 1.75
CA PHE A 405 -17.77 -19.40 2.91
C PHE A 405 -18.80 -20.54 2.98
N ASP A 406 -19.29 -21.02 1.82
CA ASP A 406 -20.17 -22.19 1.72
C ASP A 406 -19.45 -23.53 1.96
N ALA A 407 -18.17 -23.63 1.58
CA ALA A 407 -17.40 -24.88 1.66
C ALA A 407 -16.66 -25.09 2.99
N SER A 408 -16.34 -24.01 3.71
CA SER A 408 -15.53 -24.05 4.94
C SER A 408 -16.39 -24.22 6.19
N THR A 409 -16.15 -25.29 6.95
CA THR A 409 -16.81 -25.49 8.27
C THR A 409 -16.17 -24.68 9.39
N ALA A 410 -14.95 -24.18 9.17
CA ALA A 410 -14.24 -23.29 10.09
C ALA A 410 -14.27 -21.81 9.62
N PRO A 411 -14.12 -20.83 10.54
CA PRO A 411 -14.03 -19.43 10.15
C PRO A 411 -12.75 -19.12 9.36
N VAL A 412 -12.86 -18.26 8.35
CA VAL A 412 -11.75 -17.89 7.46
C VAL A 412 -11.14 -16.52 7.81
N ILE A 413 -10.01 -16.19 7.19
CA ILE A 413 -9.38 -14.87 7.29
C ILE A 413 -9.29 -14.18 5.93
N MET A 414 -9.16 -12.86 5.97
CA MET A 414 -8.54 -12.06 4.92
C MET A 414 -7.30 -11.43 5.56
N SER A 415 -6.13 -12.07 5.43
CA SER A 415 -4.89 -11.67 6.11
C SER A 415 -4.36 -10.28 5.74
N HIS A 416 -4.76 -9.69 4.62
CA HIS A 416 -4.35 -8.35 4.17
C HIS A 416 -5.34 -7.72 3.16
N SER A 417 -6.55 -7.36 3.59
CA SER A 417 -7.57 -6.73 2.71
C SER A 417 -8.30 -5.56 3.38
N ALA A 418 -8.71 -4.56 2.58
CA ALA A 418 -9.40 -3.37 3.08
C ALA A 418 -10.82 -3.21 2.48
N SER A 419 -11.60 -2.22 2.93
CA SER A 419 -12.96 -1.94 2.40
C SER A 419 -12.97 -1.29 1.02
N LYS A 420 -13.75 -1.88 0.09
CA LYS A 420 -13.95 -1.36 -1.28
C LYS A 420 -14.74 -0.05 -1.33
N ALA A 421 -15.57 0.20 -0.32
CA ALA A 421 -16.38 1.43 -0.22
C ALA A 421 -15.57 2.67 0.18
N VAL A 422 -14.37 2.49 0.75
CA VAL A 422 -13.46 3.59 1.12
C VAL A 422 -12.43 3.85 0.00
N CYS A 423 -11.89 2.78 -0.59
CA CYS A 423 -11.07 2.85 -1.80
C CYS A 423 -11.47 1.71 -2.74
N ASP A 424 -11.96 2.05 -3.93
CA ASP A 424 -12.43 1.11 -4.95
C ASP A 424 -11.25 0.46 -5.69
N ASN A 425 -10.52 -0.40 -4.97
CA ASN A 425 -9.47 -1.25 -5.51
C ASN A 425 -10.04 -2.67 -5.73
N PRO A 426 -9.66 -3.41 -6.79
CA PRO A 426 -10.00 -4.83 -6.93
C PRO A 426 -9.57 -5.69 -5.73
N ARG A 427 -8.47 -5.33 -5.05
CA ARG A 427 -7.93 -6.00 -3.85
C ARG A 427 -8.76 -5.79 -2.58
N ASN A 428 -9.75 -4.91 -2.63
CA ASN A 428 -10.58 -4.54 -1.50
C ASN A 428 -11.98 -5.18 -1.59
N VAL A 429 -12.57 -5.43 -0.43
CA VAL A 429 -13.75 -6.29 -0.27
C VAL A 429 -15.03 -5.45 -0.16
N GLY A 430 -16.07 -5.85 -0.90
CA GLY A 430 -17.39 -5.21 -0.86
C GLY A 430 -18.20 -5.52 0.40
N ASP A 431 -19.11 -4.60 0.78
CA ASP A 431 -19.88 -4.69 2.03
C ASP A 431 -20.74 -5.95 2.18
N GLN A 432 -21.19 -6.56 1.09
CA GLN A 432 -21.96 -7.81 1.15
C GLN A 432 -21.05 -9.00 1.48
N THR A 433 -19.86 -9.03 0.88
CA THR A 433 -18.83 -10.04 1.15
C THR A 433 -18.27 -9.90 2.57
N LEU A 434 -18.17 -8.67 3.10
CA LEU A 434 -17.90 -8.43 4.54
C LEU A 434 -19.00 -9.02 5.43
N LYS A 435 -20.29 -8.83 5.12
CA LYS A 435 -21.39 -9.42 5.91
C LYS A 435 -21.36 -10.96 5.86
N ALA A 436 -21.06 -11.56 4.71
CA ALA A 436 -20.89 -13.00 4.60
C ALA A 436 -19.70 -13.52 5.45
N LEU A 437 -18.57 -12.79 5.48
CA LEU A 437 -17.43 -13.07 6.36
C LEU A 437 -17.83 -13.00 7.85
N ARG A 438 -18.67 -12.02 8.25
CA ARG A 438 -19.22 -11.93 9.60
C ARG A 438 -20.04 -13.17 9.95
N ASP A 439 -20.90 -13.61 9.04
CA ASP A 439 -21.82 -14.72 9.25
C ASP A 439 -21.09 -16.08 9.24
N ASN A 440 -20.00 -16.23 8.46
CA ASN A 440 -19.00 -17.30 8.59
C ASN A 440 -18.22 -17.25 9.92
N GLY A 441 -18.21 -16.10 10.61
CA GLY A 441 -17.49 -15.88 11.86
C GLY A 441 -16.02 -15.50 11.67
N GLY A 442 -15.59 -15.15 10.46
CA GLY A 442 -14.20 -14.86 10.10
C GLY A 442 -13.67 -13.52 10.62
N ILE A 443 -12.58 -13.04 10.02
CA ILE A 443 -11.92 -11.76 10.33
C ILE A 443 -11.26 -11.17 9.07
N VAL A 444 -11.38 -9.86 8.88
CA VAL A 444 -10.63 -9.08 7.88
C VAL A 444 -9.51 -8.31 8.57
N MET A 445 -8.29 -8.46 8.07
CA MET A 445 -7.08 -7.89 8.66
C MET A 445 -6.57 -6.77 7.75
N VAL A 446 -6.66 -5.53 8.24
CA VAL A 446 -6.50 -4.34 7.39
C VAL A 446 -5.02 -4.07 7.09
N PRO A 447 -4.63 -3.89 5.82
CA PRO A 447 -3.26 -3.64 5.40
C PRO A 447 -2.89 -2.15 5.44
N PHE A 448 -1.59 -1.87 5.43
CA PHE A 448 -1.00 -0.53 5.39
C PHE A 448 -0.28 -0.29 4.06
N TYR A 449 -0.82 -0.77 2.95
CA TYR A 449 -0.26 -0.54 1.62
C TYR A 449 -1.02 0.59 0.94
N SER A 450 -0.33 1.69 0.58
CA SER A 450 -0.97 2.94 0.13
C SER A 450 -1.97 2.75 -1.02
N ARG A 451 -1.62 1.91 -2.01
CA ARG A 451 -2.49 1.64 -3.17
C ARG A 451 -3.77 0.87 -2.80
N PHE A 452 -3.82 0.18 -1.66
CA PHE A 452 -5.03 -0.48 -1.15
C PHE A 452 -5.83 0.44 -0.23
N VAL A 453 -5.19 1.33 0.54
CA VAL A 453 -5.90 2.17 1.54
C VAL A 453 -6.27 3.57 1.08
N ALA A 454 -5.68 4.06 -0.02
CA ALA A 454 -5.97 5.38 -0.57
C ALA A 454 -6.13 5.39 -2.10
N CYS A 455 -6.09 4.22 -2.75
CA CYS A 455 -6.18 4.07 -4.21
C CYS A 455 -5.13 4.88 -5.00
N GLN A 456 -4.04 5.27 -4.33
CA GLN A 456 -2.96 6.12 -4.84
C GLN A 456 -1.64 5.79 -4.13
N GLU A 457 -0.52 6.37 -4.57
CA GLU A 457 0.80 6.02 -4.03
C GLU A 457 1.08 6.54 -2.62
N LYS A 458 0.36 7.59 -2.19
CA LYS A 458 0.53 8.22 -0.89
C LYS A 458 -0.74 8.08 -0.04
N SER A 459 -0.57 7.61 1.18
CA SER A 459 -1.64 7.51 2.16
C SER A 459 -1.18 8.04 3.52
N THR A 460 -2.10 8.09 4.47
CA THR A 460 -1.91 8.52 5.85
C THR A 460 -2.52 7.51 6.81
N LEU A 461 -2.12 7.57 8.08
CA LEU A 461 -2.77 6.82 9.15
C LEU A 461 -4.30 7.02 9.18
N SER A 462 -4.80 8.20 8.81
CA SER A 462 -6.24 8.48 8.77
C SER A 462 -6.99 7.65 7.72
N ASP A 463 -6.34 7.30 6.61
CA ASP A 463 -6.95 6.49 5.55
C ASP A 463 -7.14 5.04 6.03
N VAL A 464 -6.12 4.47 6.70
CA VAL A 464 -6.20 3.16 7.37
C VAL A 464 -7.32 3.15 8.41
N VAL A 465 -7.43 4.21 9.22
CA VAL A 465 -8.49 4.35 10.22
C VAL A 465 -9.88 4.48 9.58
N ALA A 466 -10.01 5.13 8.42
CA ALA A 466 -11.26 5.19 7.67
C ALA A 466 -11.72 3.80 7.22
N HIS A 467 -10.82 2.94 6.72
CA HIS A 467 -11.14 1.55 6.40
C HIS A 467 -11.58 0.76 7.65
N ILE A 468 -10.85 0.86 8.76
CA ILE A 468 -11.17 0.17 10.03
C ILE A 468 -12.54 0.62 10.57
N ASN A 469 -12.85 1.91 10.56
CA ASN A 469 -14.14 2.45 11.00
C ASN A 469 -15.29 2.07 10.05
N HIS A 470 -15.06 2.07 8.74
CA HIS A 470 -16.06 1.60 7.78
C HIS A 470 -16.41 0.13 8.03
N ILE A 471 -15.40 -0.76 8.11
CA ILE A 471 -15.61 -2.18 8.38
C ILE A 471 -16.36 -2.37 9.72
N ARG A 472 -15.97 -1.62 10.77
CA ARG A 472 -16.69 -1.61 12.07
C ARG A 472 -18.18 -1.27 11.91
N SER A 473 -18.53 -0.34 11.02
CA SER A 473 -19.92 0.05 10.78
C SER A 473 -20.75 -1.04 10.07
N ILE A 474 -20.12 -1.90 9.27
CA ILE A 474 -20.80 -2.97 8.50
C ILE A 474 -20.90 -4.28 9.30
N ILE A 475 -19.83 -4.67 10.02
CA ILE A 475 -19.70 -5.99 10.65
C ILE A 475 -19.35 -6.00 12.13
N GLY A 476 -19.21 -4.83 12.77
CA GLY A 476 -18.83 -4.73 14.18
C GLY A 476 -17.33 -4.95 14.43
N THR A 477 -16.92 -4.87 15.69
CA THR A 477 -15.50 -4.89 16.08
C THR A 477 -14.92 -6.29 16.25
N ASP A 478 -15.74 -7.35 16.34
CA ASP A 478 -15.30 -8.74 16.56
C ASP A 478 -14.65 -9.41 15.33
N HIS A 479 -14.68 -8.72 14.17
CA HIS A 479 -14.28 -9.26 12.86
C HIS A 479 -13.15 -8.46 12.18
N ILE A 480 -12.41 -7.64 12.95
CA ILE A 480 -11.35 -6.76 12.42
C ILE A 480 -10.01 -7.11 13.08
N GLY A 481 -8.95 -7.20 12.29
CA GLY A 481 -7.56 -7.34 12.73
C GLY A 481 -6.63 -6.43 11.95
N ILE A 482 -5.32 -6.63 12.11
CA ILE A 482 -4.28 -5.85 11.43
C ILE A 482 -3.44 -6.81 10.57
N GLY A 483 -3.30 -6.47 9.30
CA GLY A 483 -2.70 -7.30 8.26
C GLY A 483 -1.72 -6.51 7.44
N SER A 484 -0.74 -5.89 8.11
CA SER A 484 0.02 -4.70 7.70
C SER A 484 0.53 -4.73 6.26
N TYR A 485 0.89 -5.90 5.74
CA TYR A 485 1.52 -6.06 4.44
C TYR A 485 2.87 -5.34 4.33
N PHE A 486 3.48 -5.03 5.49
CA PHE A 486 4.84 -4.52 5.57
C PHE A 486 5.79 -5.49 4.86
N ASP A 487 6.80 -4.92 4.20
CA ASP A 487 7.81 -5.63 3.40
C ASP A 487 7.30 -6.37 2.15
N SER A 488 5.98 -6.40 1.92
CA SER A 488 5.36 -6.93 0.69
C SER A 488 4.92 -5.84 -0.30
N GLY A 489 4.78 -4.59 0.14
CA GLY A 489 4.49 -3.41 -0.68
C GLY A 489 5.65 -2.41 -0.72
N ASP A 490 5.63 -1.52 -1.73
CA ASP A 490 6.64 -0.47 -1.98
C ASP A 490 6.31 0.90 -1.35
N SER A 491 5.24 0.97 -0.56
CA SER A 491 4.70 2.24 -0.06
C SER A 491 3.82 2.06 1.17
N THR A 492 4.02 2.91 2.17
CA THR A 492 3.32 2.89 3.46
C THR A 492 2.69 4.25 3.80
N PRO A 493 1.63 4.28 4.64
CA PRO A 493 1.02 5.52 5.09
C PRO A 493 1.93 6.37 5.97
N VAL A 494 1.82 7.69 5.83
CA VAL A 494 2.42 8.65 6.78
C VAL A 494 1.81 8.44 8.17
N GLY A 495 2.66 8.26 9.18
CA GLY A 495 2.31 7.85 10.53
C GLY A 495 2.33 6.33 10.76
N LEU A 496 2.51 5.52 9.71
CA LEU A 496 2.65 4.06 9.72
C LEU A 496 3.82 3.60 8.84
N GLU A 497 4.94 4.33 8.90
CA GLU A 497 6.08 4.10 7.99
C GLU A 497 6.72 2.72 8.13
N ASP A 498 6.71 2.13 9.33
CA ASP A 498 7.34 0.85 9.62
C ASP A 498 6.71 0.15 10.85
N VAL A 499 7.18 -1.07 11.18
CA VAL A 499 6.61 -1.87 12.29
C VAL A 499 6.76 -1.22 13.68
N SER A 500 7.53 -0.13 13.84
CA SER A 500 7.55 0.62 15.11
C SER A 500 6.29 1.43 15.36
N LYS A 501 5.47 1.63 14.32
CA LYS A 501 4.37 2.61 14.30
C LYS A 501 3.00 2.07 14.69
N PHE A 502 2.85 0.77 14.92
CA PHE A 502 1.55 0.20 15.35
C PHE A 502 0.89 0.96 16.51
N PRO A 503 1.59 1.40 17.59
CA PRO A 503 0.96 2.18 18.66
C PRO A 503 0.22 3.44 18.17
N ASN A 504 0.73 4.14 17.15
CA ASN A 504 0.10 5.33 16.59
C ASN A 504 -1.34 5.05 16.12
N LEU A 505 -1.58 3.88 15.52
CA LEU A 505 -2.91 3.45 15.08
C LEU A 505 -3.88 3.28 16.25
N PHE A 506 -3.42 2.65 17.33
CA PHE A 506 -4.24 2.46 18.53
C PHE A 506 -4.52 3.78 19.25
N GLU A 507 -3.56 4.72 19.27
CA GLU A 507 -3.80 6.06 19.80
C GLU A 507 -4.81 6.84 18.98
N GLU A 508 -4.74 6.76 17.65
CA GLU A 508 -5.69 7.46 16.78
C GLU A 508 -7.10 6.87 16.88
N LEU A 509 -7.23 5.54 16.89
CA LEU A 509 -8.51 4.88 17.15
C LEU A 509 -9.07 5.22 18.55
N TRP A 510 -8.21 5.35 19.56
CA TRP A 510 -8.60 5.84 20.89
C TRP A 510 -9.14 7.28 20.83
N ARG A 511 -8.47 8.19 20.10
CA ARG A 511 -8.96 9.57 19.86
C ARG A 511 -10.31 9.57 19.13
N GLN A 512 -10.61 8.53 18.35
CA GLN A 512 -11.88 8.32 17.64
C GLN A 512 -12.89 7.43 18.40
N ASN A 513 -12.84 7.43 19.74
CA ASN A 513 -13.81 6.76 20.63
C ASN A 513 -13.92 5.23 20.44
N TRP A 514 -12.80 4.56 20.14
CA TRP A 514 -12.71 3.11 20.34
C TRP A 514 -12.56 2.78 21.83
N SER A 515 -13.26 1.75 22.30
CA SER A 515 -13.14 1.30 23.69
C SER A 515 -11.85 0.50 23.92
N GLU A 516 -11.39 0.39 25.17
CA GLU A 516 -10.24 -0.47 25.52
C GLU A 516 -10.48 -1.93 25.11
N GLU A 517 -11.74 -2.40 25.15
CA GLU A 517 -12.12 -3.74 24.72
C GLU A 517 -12.04 -3.90 23.20
N ASP A 518 -12.58 -2.95 22.42
CA ASP A 518 -12.51 -2.98 20.96
C ASP A 518 -11.06 -2.91 20.44
N LEU A 519 -10.20 -2.15 21.13
CA LEU A 519 -8.78 -2.12 20.81
C LEU A 519 -8.06 -3.44 21.17
N LYS A 520 -8.46 -4.13 22.24
CA LYS A 520 -7.96 -5.50 22.55
C LYS A 520 -8.43 -6.53 21.51
N LYS A 521 -9.67 -6.41 21.05
CA LYS A 521 -10.23 -7.19 19.94
C LYS A 521 -9.40 -7.02 18.66
N LEU A 522 -9.17 -5.77 18.24
CA LEU A 522 -8.35 -5.40 17.09
C LEU A 522 -6.89 -5.85 17.21
N ALA A 523 -6.28 -5.70 18.39
CA ALA A 523 -4.88 -6.06 18.62
C ALA A 523 -4.60 -7.54 18.37
N GLY A 524 -5.48 -8.44 18.83
CA GLY A 524 -5.27 -9.86 18.61
C GLY A 524 -6.32 -10.81 19.18
N GLU A 525 -7.22 -10.37 20.07
CA GLU A 525 -8.25 -11.25 20.61
C GLU A 525 -9.21 -11.79 19.52
N ASN A 526 -9.48 -11.02 18.47
CA ASN A 526 -10.27 -11.49 17.32
C ASN A 526 -9.54 -12.58 16.52
N PHE A 527 -8.24 -12.42 16.26
CA PHE A 527 -7.47 -13.44 15.58
C PHE A 527 -7.35 -14.72 16.44
N LEU A 528 -7.11 -14.57 17.75
CA LEU A 528 -7.07 -15.68 18.71
C LEU A 528 -8.44 -16.33 18.95
N ARG A 529 -9.55 -15.69 18.56
CA ARG A 529 -10.88 -16.30 18.47
C ARG A 529 -11.00 -17.15 17.21
N VAL A 530 -10.62 -16.63 16.05
CA VAL A 530 -10.69 -17.35 14.76
C VAL A 530 -9.76 -18.57 14.75
N PHE A 531 -8.47 -18.40 15.09
CA PHE A 531 -7.51 -19.49 15.08
C PHE A 531 -7.93 -20.62 16.03
N ARG A 532 -8.46 -20.30 17.22
CA ARG A 532 -8.97 -21.31 18.15
C ARG A 532 -10.18 -22.07 17.60
N LYS A 533 -11.10 -21.41 16.91
CA LYS A 533 -12.23 -22.08 16.23
C LYS A 533 -11.75 -23.02 15.13
N VAL A 534 -10.72 -22.65 14.37
CA VAL A 534 -10.08 -23.53 13.37
C VAL A 534 -9.43 -24.75 14.03
N GLU A 535 -8.76 -24.57 15.17
CA GLU A 535 -8.21 -25.68 15.97
C GLU A 535 -9.29 -26.56 16.61
N GLU A 536 -10.43 -25.98 17.01
CA GLU A 536 -11.60 -26.70 17.52
C GLU A 536 -12.25 -27.56 16.42
N GLU A 537 -12.40 -27.02 15.21
CA GLU A 537 -13.00 -27.74 14.09
C GLU A 537 -12.10 -28.89 13.60
N SER A 538 -10.78 -28.70 13.55
CA SER A 538 -9.84 -29.79 13.29
C SER A 538 -9.97 -30.93 14.32
N ARG A 539 -10.23 -30.62 15.60
CA ARG A 539 -10.50 -31.63 16.63
C ARG A 539 -11.82 -32.37 16.38
N ASN A 540 -12.87 -31.68 15.95
CA ASN A 540 -14.14 -32.31 15.56
C ASN A 540 -13.96 -33.27 14.38
N LEU A 541 -13.08 -32.92 13.43
CA LEU A 541 -12.82 -33.66 12.20
C LEU A 541 -11.72 -34.74 12.31
N GLN A 542 -11.21 -35.06 13.51
CA GLN A 542 -10.13 -36.06 13.69
C GLN A 542 -10.48 -37.47 13.20
N GLY A 543 -11.77 -37.83 13.17
CA GLY A 543 -12.24 -39.11 12.64
C GLY A 543 -12.44 -39.14 11.11
N THR A 544 -12.35 -37.99 10.44
CA THR A 544 -12.55 -37.87 8.99
C THR A 544 -11.31 -38.42 8.26
N PRO A 545 -11.47 -39.29 7.25
CA PRO A 545 -10.36 -39.74 6.42
C PRO A 545 -9.60 -38.57 5.79
N VAL A 546 -8.30 -38.76 5.59
CA VAL A 546 -7.44 -37.81 4.87
C VAL A 546 -7.92 -37.68 3.42
N SER A 547 -7.97 -36.46 2.88
CA SER A 547 -8.30 -36.28 1.46
C SER A 547 -7.19 -36.84 0.55
N GLU A 548 -7.51 -37.90 -0.19
CA GLU A 548 -6.67 -38.50 -1.24
C GLU A 548 -7.00 -37.99 -2.64
N ALA A 549 -7.86 -36.97 -2.74
CA ALA A 549 -8.27 -36.40 -4.02
C ALA A 549 -7.07 -35.86 -4.81
N GLN A 550 -7.04 -36.16 -6.10
CA GLN A 550 -6.06 -35.67 -7.05
C GLN A 550 -6.67 -34.52 -7.86
N ALA A 551 -5.82 -33.57 -8.28
CA ALA A 551 -6.24 -32.56 -9.24
C ALA A 551 -6.66 -33.23 -10.56
N PRO A 552 -7.71 -32.75 -11.23
CA PRO A 552 -8.10 -33.21 -12.57
C PRO A 552 -6.91 -33.25 -13.52
N SER A 553 -6.83 -34.29 -14.36
CA SER A 553 -5.72 -34.45 -15.33
C SER A 553 -5.64 -33.30 -16.33
N GLU A 554 -6.75 -32.60 -16.59
CA GLU A 554 -6.82 -31.44 -17.46
C GLU A 554 -6.16 -30.19 -16.81
N ASP A 555 -6.34 -29.99 -15.50
CA ASP A 555 -5.67 -28.95 -14.71
C ASP A 555 -4.16 -29.16 -14.60
N VAL A 556 -3.75 -30.44 -14.61
CA VAL A 556 -2.35 -30.88 -14.69
C VAL A 556 -1.84 -30.82 -16.15
N SER A 557 -2.73 -30.87 -17.15
CA SER A 557 -2.33 -30.95 -18.57
C SER A 557 -1.66 -29.69 -19.08
N ILE A 558 -1.83 -28.53 -18.42
CA ILE A 558 -1.04 -27.32 -18.68
C ILE A 558 0.46 -27.58 -18.40
N ILE A 559 0.77 -28.32 -17.33
CA ILE A 559 2.13 -28.81 -17.04
C ILE A 559 2.58 -29.75 -18.17
N SER A 560 1.72 -30.67 -18.62
CA SER A 560 2.01 -31.53 -19.77
C SER A 560 2.14 -30.77 -21.10
N LEU A 561 1.51 -29.61 -21.29
CA LEU A 561 1.72 -28.79 -22.49
C LEU A 561 3.08 -28.07 -22.47
N MET A 562 3.63 -27.81 -21.28
CA MET A 562 5.01 -27.32 -21.12
C MET A 562 6.06 -28.45 -21.05
N ALA A 563 5.67 -29.66 -20.63
CA ALA A 563 6.56 -30.81 -20.45
C ALA A 563 6.58 -31.79 -21.64
N ASN A 564 5.46 -32.03 -22.35
CA ASN A 564 5.32 -33.00 -23.46
C ASN A 564 6.05 -32.56 -24.75
N VAL A 565 7.06 -31.70 -24.65
CA VAL A 565 8.14 -31.64 -25.65
C VAL A 565 9.06 -32.88 -25.50
N THR A 566 8.96 -33.65 -24.41
CA THR A 566 9.88 -34.76 -24.11
C THR A 566 9.45 -36.17 -24.53
N GLU A 567 8.18 -36.43 -24.88
CA GLU A 567 7.74 -37.77 -25.30
C GLU A 567 7.23 -37.78 -26.75
N VAL A 568 8.17 -38.07 -27.67
CA VAL A 568 7.88 -38.62 -28.99
C VAL A 568 8.33 -40.07 -28.97
N ASP A 569 7.38 -41.00 -28.91
CA ASP A 569 7.68 -42.42 -29.09
C ASP A 569 8.35 -42.64 -30.47
N PRO A 570 9.50 -43.31 -30.55
CA PRO A 570 10.15 -43.58 -31.81
C PRO A 570 9.39 -44.67 -32.58
N PRO A 571 8.90 -44.41 -33.81
CA PRO A 571 8.40 -45.48 -34.64
C PRO A 571 9.54 -46.44 -34.99
N ASN A 572 9.37 -47.72 -34.64
CA ASN A 572 10.31 -48.82 -34.87
C ASN A 572 11.66 -48.76 -34.13
N GLY A 573 11.64 -49.18 -32.86
CA GLY A 573 12.55 -50.23 -32.37
C GLY A 573 14.07 -50.00 -32.46
N SER A 574 14.54 -48.76 -32.45
CA SER A 574 15.96 -48.41 -32.53
C SER A 574 16.37 -47.49 -31.38
N GLN A 575 17.57 -47.70 -30.83
CA GLN A 575 18.01 -47.05 -29.58
C GLN A 575 18.18 -45.52 -29.73
N PRO A 576 17.89 -44.75 -28.68
CA PRO A 576 17.94 -43.29 -28.72
C PRO A 576 19.38 -42.77 -28.80
N ARG A 577 19.74 -42.14 -29.93
CA ARG A 577 20.91 -41.25 -30.01
C ARG A 577 20.48 -39.79 -29.85
N PHE A 578 20.68 -39.25 -28.66
CA PHE A 578 20.46 -37.82 -28.39
C PHE A 578 21.46 -36.96 -29.18
N THR A 579 20.95 -36.16 -30.12
CA THR A 579 21.68 -35.04 -30.74
C THR A 579 20.94 -33.75 -30.48
N ARG A 580 21.47 -32.94 -29.54
CA ARG A 580 20.83 -31.71 -29.02
C ARG A 580 20.39 -30.71 -30.11
N THR A 581 21.04 -30.71 -31.26
CA THR A 581 20.88 -29.70 -32.32
C THR A 581 19.54 -29.77 -33.06
N ARG A 582 18.90 -30.94 -33.20
CA ARG A 582 17.58 -31.05 -33.85
C ARG A 582 16.45 -30.51 -32.97
N PHE A 583 16.57 -30.70 -31.65
CA PHE A 583 15.54 -30.33 -30.67
C PHE A 583 15.28 -28.82 -30.64
N LEU A 584 16.36 -28.02 -30.68
CA LEU A 584 16.27 -26.55 -30.61
C LEU A 584 15.61 -25.92 -31.85
N LEU A 585 15.89 -26.44 -33.05
CA LEU A 585 15.31 -25.95 -34.29
C LEU A 585 13.81 -26.28 -34.39
N GLN A 586 13.39 -27.43 -33.90
CA GLN A 586 11.99 -27.85 -33.90
C GLN A 586 11.18 -27.06 -32.85
N PHE A 587 11.75 -26.78 -31.68
CA PHE A 587 11.19 -25.87 -30.67
C PHE A 587 10.97 -24.45 -31.25
N ILE A 588 11.97 -23.88 -31.93
CA ILE A 588 11.87 -22.55 -32.55
C ILE A 588 10.80 -22.52 -33.66
N SER A 589 10.73 -23.57 -34.50
CA SER A 589 9.70 -23.73 -35.54
C SER A 589 8.28 -23.66 -34.97
N GLU A 590 7.98 -24.47 -33.96
CA GLU A 590 6.61 -24.60 -33.46
C GLU A 590 6.17 -23.37 -32.63
N VAL A 591 7.09 -22.74 -31.92
CA VAL A 591 6.85 -21.47 -31.21
C VAL A 591 6.56 -20.32 -32.18
N THR A 592 7.32 -20.19 -33.28
CA THR A 592 7.07 -19.16 -34.31
C THR A 592 5.83 -19.44 -35.17
N ARG A 593 5.33 -20.68 -35.20
CA ARG A 593 4.14 -21.07 -35.96
C ARG A 593 2.83 -20.83 -35.21
N LYS A 594 2.84 -20.92 -33.87
CA LYS A 594 1.64 -20.75 -33.02
C LYS A 594 1.46 -19.36 -32.42
N HIS A 595 2.51 -18.56 -32.31
CA HIS A 595 2.42 -17.19 -31.83
C HIS A 595 2.88 -16.19 -32.90
N LEU A 596 2.00 -15.23 -33.23
CA LEU A 596 2.24 -14.11 -34.16
C LEU A 596 3.22 -13.08 -33.57
N VAL A 597 4.47 -13.50 -33.37
CA VAL A 597 5.59 -12.62 -33.02
C VAL A 597 6.31 -12.22 -34.33
N PRO A 598 6.51 -10.92 -34.63
CA PRO A 598 7.15 -10.49 -35.87
C PRO A 598 8.56 -11.08 -36.04
N SER A 599 8.75 -11.88 -37.08
CA SER A 599 9.88 -12.78 -37.31
C SER A 599 11.16 -12.09 -37.82
N ARG A 600 11.63 -11.02 -37.15
CA ARG A 600 12.83 -10.27 -37.57
C ARG A 600 14.01 -10.24 -36.60
N TYR A 601 13.93 -10.88 -35.43
CA TYR A 601 15.04 -10.88 -34.44
C TYR A 601 15.72 -12.24 -34.18
N LEU A 602 15.26 -13.34 -34.78
CA LEU A 602 15.87 -14.68 -34.57
C LEU A 602 16.90 -15.11 -35.64
N PHE A 603 17.17 -14.28 -36.65
CA PHE A 603 17.95 -14.68 -37.84
C PHE A 603 19.25 -13.88 -38.02
N MET A 604 20.13 -13.86 -37.01
CA MET A 604 21.56 -13.52 -37.19
C MET A 604 22.42 -13.97 -35.99
N ARG A 605 23.12 -15.12 -36.14
CA ARG A 605 24.31 -15.64 -35.40
C ARG A 605 24.35 -17.17 -35.24
N MET A 606 24.17 -17.92 -36.33
CA MET A 606 24.51 -19.37 -36.37
C MET A 606 25.13 -19.79 -37.72
N VAL A 607 26.04 -18.96 -38.25
CA VAL A 607 27.01 -19.35 -39.27
C VAL A 607 28.33 -18.69 -38.91
N GLU A 608 29.25 -19.49 -38.36
CA GLU A 608 30.72 -19.30 -38.20
C GLU A 608 31.21 -19.97 -36.89
N ASP A 609 31.23 -21.31 -36.89
CA ASP A 609 32.41 -22.16 -36.64
C ASP A 609 31.94 -23.65 -36.58
N PRO A 610 32.33 -24.52 -37.54
CA PRO A 610 31.97 -25.92 -37.54
C PRO A 610 33.11 -26.83 -37.01
N ASN A 611 33.39 -26.77 -35.71
CA ASN A 611 34.20 -27.76 -34.97
C ASN A 611 33.61 -28.04 -33.58
#